data_AF-A0A0Q4STA6-F1
#
_entry.id   AF-A0A0Q4STA6-F1
#
_cell.length_a   1.000
_cell.length_b   1.000
_cell.length_c   1.000
_cell.angle_alpha   90.00
_cell.angle_beta   90.00
_cell.angle_gamma   90.00
#
_symmetry.space_group_name_H-M   'P 1'
#
loop_
_entity.id
_entity.type
_entity.pdbx_description
1 polymer ?
#
loop_
_entity_poly.entity_id
_entity_poly.type
_entity_poly.pdbx_seq_one_letter_code
_entity_poly.pdbx_strand_id
1 'polypeptide(L)'
;MKIARYLIITFSSILLLLFIITRLTKPETVMISGEEVSLENPWRKTTESENYKFDRLTDECEKLYMKDIGSGDFILACLKKNKSWDFYWATPKKNELVPLAEEIKEEITPPN
;
A
#
# COMPACT_ATOMS: atom_id res chain seq x y z
N MET A 1 5.20 -49.88 -8.50
CA MET A 1 4.72 -48.65 -9.18
C MET A 1 3.89 -47.68 -8.32
N LYS A 2 3.39 -48.06 -7.12
CA LYS A 2 2.59 -47.14 -6.28
C LYS A 2 3.43 -46.08 -5.54
N ILE A 3 4.62 -46.44 -5.07
CA ILE A 3 5.52 -45.57 -4.29
C ILE A 3 6.00 -44.35 -5.10
N ALA A 4 6.32 -44.53 -6.38
CA ALA A 4 6.72 -43.44 -7.27
C ALA A 4 5.61 -42.38 -7.47
N ARG A 5 4.34 -42.79 -7.45
CA ARG A 5 3.20 -41.87 -7.57
C ARG A 5 3.03 -41.01 -6.31
N TYR A 6 3.27 -41.57 -5.13
CA TYR A 6 3.21 -40.81 -3.88
C TYR A 6 4.33 -39.77 -3.78
N LEU A 7 5.55 -40.09 -4.21
CA LEU A 7 6.68 -39.16 -4.22
C LEU A 7 6.45 -37.95 -5.16
N ILE A 8 5.81 -38.17 -6.30
CA ILE A 8 5.49 -37.08 -7.25
C ILE A 8 4.42 -36.14 -6.65
N ILE A 9 3.41 -36.69 -5.98
CA ILE A 9 2.33 -35.89 -5.37
C ILE A 9 2.89 -35.05 -4.22
N THR A 10 3.69 -35.63 -3.33
CA THR A 10 4.28 -34.88 -2.20
C THR A 10 5.23 -33.79 -2.69
N PHE A 11 6.07 -34.06 -3.70
CA PHE A 11 6.96 -33.06 -4.27
C PHE A 11 6.20 -31.91 -4.94
N SER A 12 5.12 -32.22 -5.67
CA SER A 12 4.27 -31.21 -6.31
C SER A 12 3.56 -30.33 -5.28
N SER A 13 3.06 -30.90 -4.18
CA SER A 13 2.44 -30.13 -3.09
C SER A 13 3.43 -29.23 -2.37
N ILE A 14 4.69 -29.67 -2.19
CA ILE A 14 5.76 -28.85 -1.59
C ILE A 14 6.11 -27.66 -2.50
N LEU A 15 6.22 -27.88 -3.81
CA LEU A 15 6.43 -26.82 -4.80
C LEU A 15 5.30 -25.80 -4.81
N LEU A 16 4.04 -26.25 -4.72
CA LEU A 16 2.89 -25.38 -4.65
C LEU A 16 2.91 -24.51 -3.37
N LEU A 17 3.23 -25.12 -2.22
CA LEU A 17 3.40 -24.41 -0.94
C LEU A 17 4.52 -23.37 -1.00
N LEU A 18 5.68 -23.71 -1.56
CA LEU A 18 6.80 -22.78 -1.72
C LEU A 18 6.45 -21.61 -2.66
N PHE A 19 5.69 -21.86 -3.73
CA PHE A 19 5.24 -20.82 -4.65
C PHE A 19 4.24 -19.86 -3.99
N ILE A 20 3.32 -20.37 -3.18
CA ILE A 20 2.37 -19.55 -2.42
C ILE A 20 3.12 -18.67 -1.39
N ILE A 21 4.07 -19.25 -0.65
CA ILE A 21 4.86 -18.52 0.35
C ILE A 21 5.69 -17.40 -0.32
N THR A 22 6.37 -17.68 -1.43
CA THR A 22 7.19 -16.67 -2.13
C THR A 22 6.37 -15.51 -2.74
N ARG A 23 5.13 -15.77 -3.15
CA ARG A 23 4.19 -14.70 -3.57
C ARG A 23 3.64 -13.90 -2.39
N LEU A 24 3.49 -14.50 -1.21
CA LEU A 24 3.01 -13.85 0.01
C LEU A 24 4.08 -12.97 0.69
N THR A 25 5.37 -13.26 0.50
CA THR A 25 6.45 -12.60 1.24
C THR A 25 7.18 -11.52 0.45
N LYS A 26 6.82 -11.24 -0.81
CA LYS A 26 7.44 -10.11 -1.50
C LYS A 26 6.80 -8.82 -0.97
N PRO A 27 7.58 -7.92 -0.32
CA PRO A 27 7.06 -6.62 0.07
C PRO A 27 6.51 -5.92 -1.16
N GLU A 28 5.29 -5.40 -1.06
CA GLU A 28 4.73 -4.54 -2.09
C GLU A 28 5.51 -3.21 -2.03
N THR A 29 6.49 -3.07 -2.91
CA THR A 29 7.30 -1.85 -3.02
C THR A 29 6.94 -1.10 -4.28
N VAL A 30 6.92 0.24 -4.18
CA VAL A 30 6.64 1.13 -5.32
C VAL A 30 7.69 2.22 -5.40
N MET A 31 7.91 2.75 -6.61
CA MET A 31 8.85 3.84 -6.84
C MET A 31 8.11 5.18 -6.73
N ILE A 32 8.37 5.94 -5.66
CA ILE A 32 7.82 7.28 -5.47
C ILE A 32 8.97 8.28 -5.51
N SER A 33 8.91 9.22 -6.47
CA SER A 33 9.94 10.26 -6.62
C SER A 33 11.39 9.73 -6.73
N GLY A 34 11.57 8.52 -7.30
CA GLY A 34 12.89 7.90 -7.47
C GLY A 34 13.39 7.09 -6.26
N GLU A 35 12.59 6.97 -5.20
CA GLU A 35 12.89 6.14 -4.04
C GLU A 35 11.97 4.90 -4.03
N GLU A 36 12.54 3.74 -3.70
CA GLU A 36 11.77 2.52 -3.46
C GLU A 36 11.19 2.58 -2.05
N VAL A 37 9.86 2.58 -1.95
CA VAL A 37 9.16 2.67 -0.67
C VAL A 37 8.32 1.42 -0.43
N SER A 38 8.22 1.00 0.84
CA SER A 38 7.41 -0.16 1.24
C SER A 38 5.97 0.25 1.50
N LEU A 39 5.03 -0.50 0.93
CA LEU A 39 3.59 -0.40 1.19
C LEU A 39 3.09 -1.43 2.20
N GLU A 40 3.97 -2.19 2.87
CA GLU A 40 3.57 -3.25 3.80
C GLU A 40 2.80 -2.74 5.01
N ASN A 41 3.04 -1.50 5.42
CA ASN A 41 2.34 -0.92 6.57
C ASN A 41 0.82 -0.85 6.30
N PRO A 42 -0.02 -1.12 7.30
CA PRO A 42 -1.47 -1.05 7.11
C PRO A 42 -1.95 0.40 6.99
N TRP A 43 -3.08 0.57 6.32
CA TRP A 43 -3.82 1.83 6.37
C TRP A 43 -4.34 2.09 7.78
N ARG A 44 -4.21 3.32 8.24
CA ARG A 44 -4.89 3.81 9.45
C ARG A 44 -5.64 5.09 9.15
N LYS A 45 -6.70 5.35 9.91
CA LYS A 45 -7.39 6.64 9.84
C LYS A 45 -6.47 7.73 10.41
N THR A 46 -6.51 8.91 9.81
CA THR A 46 -5.83 10.09 10.36
C THR A 46 -6.49 10.53 11.67
N THR A 47 -5.68 11.04 12.60
CA THR A 47 -6.16 11.69 13.83
C THR A 47 -6.50 13.17 13.56
N GLU A 48 -7.21 13.82 14.48
CA GLU A 48 -7.56 15.24 14.34
C GLU A 48 -6.33 16.16 14.23
N SER A 49 -5.26 15.87 14.98
CA SER A 49 -4.01 16.65 14.91
C SER A 49 -3.26 16.47 13.60
N GLU A 50 -3.42 15.31 12.95
CA GLU A 50 -2.83 15.03 11.64
C GLU A 50 -3.68 15.64 10.52
N ASN A 51 -5.00 15.65 10.66
CA ASN A 51 -5.90 16.32 9.73
C ASN A 51 -5.55 17.80 9.59
N TYR A 52 -5.22 18.49 10.68
CA TYR A 52 -4.78 19.89 10.63
C TYR A 52 -3.54 20.11 9.77
N LYS A 53 -2.64 19.12 9.65
CA LYS A 53 -1.46 19.22 8.77
C LYS A 53 -1.83 19.08 7.29
N PHE A 54 -3.00 18.51 7.00
CA PHE A 54 -3.50 18.22 5.66
C PHE A 54 -4.85 18.92 5.42
N ASP A 55 -5.05 20.09 6.03
CA ASP A 55 -6.32 20.82 6.07
C ASP A 55 -6.92 21.10 4.67
N ARG A 56 -6.05 21.14 3.64
CA ARG A 56 -6.47 21.27 2.23
C ARG A 56 -7.25 20.05 1.72
N LEU A 57 -6.99 18.86 2.28
CA LEU A 57 -7.65 17.61 1.87
C LEU A 57 -8.93 17.34 2.68
N THR A 58 -9.03 17.85 3.91
CA THR A 58 -10.17 17.54 4.80
C THR A 58 -11.50 18.06 4.29
N ASP A 59 -11.50 19.13 3.49
CA ASP A 59 -12.72 19.67 2.86
C ASP A 59 -13.18 18.84 1.65
N GLU A 60 -12.26 18.14 0.99
CA GLU A 60 -12.52 17.38 -0.24
C GLU A 60 -12.78 15.89 0.03
N CYS A 61 -12.19 15.35 1.10
CA CYS A 61 -12.25 13.93 1.46
C CYS A 61 -13.40 13.65 2.44
N GLU A 62 -14.27 12.69 2.11
CA GLU A 62 -15.22 12.13 3.08
C GLU A 62 -14.51 11.33 4.17
N LYS A 63 -13.42 10.65 3.80
CA LYS A 63 -12.54 9.92 4.71
C LYS A 63 -11.10 10.09 4.27
N LEU A 64 -10.23 10.27 5.25
CA LEU A 64 -8.79 10.34 5.05
C LEU A 64 -8.11 9.21 5.83
N TYR A 65 -7.30 8.44 5.12
CA TYR A 65 -6.45 7.41 5.67
C TYR A 65 -5.01 7.74 5.35
N MET A 66 -4.10 7.18 6.12
CA MET A 66 -2.68 7.31 5.90
C MET A 66 -1.96 5.99 6.12
N LYS A 67 -0.86 5.82 5.40
CA LYS A 67 0.06 4.70 5.49
C LYS A 67 1.47 5.26 5.62
N ASP A 68 2.21 4.78 6.62
CA ASP A 68 3.63 5.12 6.80
C ASP A 68 4.45 4.38 5.75
N ILE A 69 5.33 5.08 5.05
CA ILE A 69 6.19 4.50 4.01
C ILE A 69 7.69 4.62 4.36
N GLY A 70 8.00 4.98 5.60
CA GLY A 70 9.36 5.18 6.10
C GLY A 70 9.80 6.64 6.04
N SER A 71 10.97 6.93 6.63
CA SER A 71 11.60 8.26 6.64
C SER A 71 10.78 9.42 7.26
N GLY A 72 9.60 9.13 7.81
CA GLY A 72 8.64 10.12 8.30
C GLY A 72 7.70 10.65 7.21
N ASP A 73 7.61 9.93 6.09
CA ASP A 73 6.76 10.23 4.93
C ASP A 73 5.56 9.29 4.91
N PHE A 74 4.49 9.73 4.26
CA PHE A 74 3.21 9.03 4.27
C PHE A 74 2.59 9.01 2.89
N ILE A 75 1.85 7.94 2.60
CA ILE A 75 0.83 7.98 1.56
C ILE A 75 -0.51 8.27 2.23
N LEU A 76 -1.23 9.25 1.72
CA LEU A 76 -2.60 9.57 2.12
C LEU A 76 -3.57 9.01 1.09
N ALA A 77 -4.65 8.39 1.56
CA ALA A 77 -5.77 7.95 0.73
C ALA A 77 -7.02 8.75 1.09
N CYS A 78 -7.52 9.49 0.11
CA CYS A 78 -8.68 10.37 0.20
C CYS A 78 -9.87 9.71 -0.50
N LEU A 79 -10.91 9.36 0.25
CA LEU A 79 -12.18 8.93 -0.33
C LEU A 79 -13.00 10.17 -0.70
N LYS A 80 -13.21 10.40 -1.99
CA LYS A 80 -14.06 11.49 -2.49
C LYS A 80 -15.56 11.15 -2.39
N LYS A 81 -16.40 12.18 -2.46
CA LYS A 81 -17.88 12.05 -2.38
C LYS A 81 -18.49 11.13 -3.44
N ASN A 82 -17.86 11.05 -4.61
CA ASN A 82 -18.21 10.15 -5.70
C ASN A 82 -17.73 8.70 -5.47
N LYS A 83 -17.21 8.37 -4.29
CA LYS A 83 -16.65 7.07 -3.91
C LYS A 83 -15.39 6.65 -4.69
N SER A 84 -14.69 7.59 -5.32
CA SER A 84 -13.35 7.34 -5.87
C SER A 84 -12.26 7.61 -4.83
N TRP A 85 -11.16 6.89 -4.95
CA TRP A 85 -9.96 7.11 -4.14
C TRP A 85 -8.97 8.00 -4.89
N ASP A 86 -8.44 9.00 -4.19
CA ASP A 86 -7.24 9.72 -4.62
C ASP A 86 -6.11 9.52 -3.63
N PHE A 87 -4.90 9.47 -4.14
CA PHE A 87 -3.71 9.20 -3.34
C PHE A 87 -2.71 10.35 -3.44
N TYR A 88 -2.07 10.63 -2.31
CA TYR A 88 -1.09 11.71 -2.19
C TYR A 88 0.13 11.20 -1.43
N TRP A 89 1.31 11.63 -1.85
CA TRP A 89 2.52 11.54 -1.04
C TRP A 89 2.65 12.78 -0.18
N ALA A 90 2.86 12.56 1.12
CA ALA A 90 3.01 13.61 2.11
C ALA A 90 4.36 13.49 2.81
N THR A 91 5.11 14.58 2.80
CA THR A 91 6.41 14.70 3.49
C THR A 91 6.32 15.85 4.49
N PRO A 92 5.84 15.61 5.73
CA PRO A 92 5.65 16.66 6.73
C PRO A 92 6.92 17.46 7.04
N LYS A 93 8.10 16.83 6.96
CA LYS A 93 9.39 17.51 7.18
C LYS A 93 9.66 18.61 6.16
N LYS A 94 9.16 18.44 4.93
CA LYS A 94 9.30 19.41 3.83
C LYS A 94 8.04 20.25 3.62
N ASN A 95 6.98 19.98 4.38
CA ASN A 95 5.65 20.55 4.18
C ASN A 95 5.12 20.33 2.74
N GLU A 96 5.44 19.16 2.17
CA GLU A 96 5.05 18.79 0.80
C GLU A 96 3.86 17.84 0.83
N LEU A 97 2.92 18.08 -0.08
CA LEU A 97 1.78 17.23 -0.35
C LEU A 97 1.59 17.18 -1.86
N VAL A 98 1.88 16.04 -2.46
CA VAL A 98 1.93 15.86 -3.92
C VAL A 98 0.97 14.75 -4.31
N PRO A 99 0.05 14.97 -5.26
CA PRO A 99 -0.78 13.89 -5.78
C PRO A 99 0.11 12.82 -6.44
N LEU A 100 -0.19 11.55 -6.18
CA LEU A 100 0.53 10.46 -6.84
C LEU A 100 0.15 10.39 -8.32
N ALA A 101 1.12 9.99 -9.14
CA ALA A 101 0.90 9.72 -10.56
C ALA A 101 0.00 8.49 -10.75
N GLU A 102 -0.79 8.45 -11.83
CA GLU A 102 -1.78 7.39 -12.07
C GLU A 102 -1.15 6.00 -12.10
N GLU A 103 0.07 5.87 -12.64
CA GLU A 103 0.81 4.60 -12.69
C GLU A 103 1.05 4.03 -11.28
N ILE A 104 1.34 4.90 -10.31
CA ILE A 104 1.54 4.50 -8.92
C ILE A 104 0.20 4.20 -8.24
N LYS A 105 -0.87 4.94 -8.58
CA LYS A 105 -2.21 4.71 -8.02
C LYS A 105 -2.73 3.31 -8.35
N GLU A 106 -2.43 2.79 -9.54
CA GLU A 106 -2.82 1.45 -9.97
C GLU A 106 -2.11 0.33 -9.18
N GLU A 107 -0.92 0.61 -8.64
CA GLU A 107 -0.15 -0.32 -7.81
C GLU A 107 -0.53 -0.25 -6.32
N ILE A 108 -1.36 0.74 -5.92
CA ILE A 108 -1.75 0.92 -4.51
C ILE A 108 -3.13 0.32 -4.26
N THR A 109 -3.20 -0.64 -3.34
CA THR A 109 -4.48 -1.14 -2.83
C THR A 109 -5.11 -0.12 -1.86
N PRO A 110 -6.34 0.39 -2.10
CA PRO A 110 -7.02 1.34 -1.21
C PRO A 110 -7.35 0.77 0.18
N PRO A 111 -7.68 1.62 1.17
CA PRO A 111 -8.24 1.17 2.44
C PRO A 111 -9.60 0.46 2.26
N ASN A 112 -9.81 -0.63 3.01
CA ASN A 112 -11.11 -1.32 3.11
C ASN A 112 -12.13 -0.56 3.98
#